data_AF-A0AA50YUL0-F1
#
_entry.id   AF-A0AA50YUL0-F1
#
_cell.length_a   1.000
_cell.length_b   1.000
_cell.length_c   1.000
_cell.angle_alpha   90.00
_cell.angle_beta   90.00
_cell.angle_gamma   90.00
#
_symmetry.space_group_name_H-M   'P 1'
#
loop_
_entity.id
_entity.type
_entity.pdbx_description
1 polymer ?
#
loop_
_entity_poly.entity_id
_entity_poly.type
_entity_poly.pdbx_seq_one_letter_code
_entity_poly.pdbx_strand_id
1 'polypeptide(L)' 'VEEIQRYYLNTLRVYILNQLSASPRCSIVYGKILSILSELRTLGMQNSNMCISLKLKNRKLPPFLEEI' A
#
# COMPACT_ATOMS: atom_id res chain seq x y z
N VAL A 1 -4.27 13.48 8.73
CA VAL A 1 -3.63 12.38 7.96
C VAL A 1 -3.33 12.82 6.52
N GLU A 2 -4.30 13.39 5.80
CA GLU A 2 -4.11 13.78 4.39
C GLU A 2 -2.96 14.76 4.16
N GLU A 3 -2.85 15.83 4.95
CA GLU A 3 -1.74 16.82 4.84
C GLU A 3 -0.36 16.16 4.95
N ILE A 4 -0.21 15.26 5.91
CA ILE A 4 1.03 14.50 6.12
C ILE A 4 1.29 13.60 4.91
N GLN A 5 0.28 12.87 4.43
CA GLN A 5 0.41 12.02 3.24
C GLN A 5 0.77 12.84 1.99
N ARG A 6 0.21 14.03 1.83
CA ARG A 6 0.46 14.92 0.69
C ARG A 6 1.92 15.34 0.60
N TYR A 7 2.57 15.58 1.75
CA TYR A 7 4.00 15.85 1.80
C TYR A 7 4.83 14.71 1.20
N TYR A 8 4.54 13.46 1.56
CA TYR A 8 5.24 12.29 1.02
C TYR A 8 4.93 12.05 -0.47
N LEU A 9 3.66 12.21 -0.88
CA LEU A 9 3.26 12.11 -2.28
C LEU A 9 3.99 13.14 -3.15
N ASN A 10 4.08 14.39 -2.69
CA ASN A 10 4.81 15.42 -3.42
C ASN A 10 6.32 15.13 -3.45
N THR A 11 6.89 14.66 -2.34
CA THR A 11 8.30 14.27 -2.28
C THR A 11 8.62 13.17 -3.29
N LEU A 12 7.80 12.10 -3.34
CA LEU A 12 7.92 11.03 -4.32
C LEU A 12 7.80 11.54 -5.76
N ARG A 13 6.84 12.42 -6.03
CA ARG A 13 6.66 13.04 -7.35
C ARG A 13 7.90 13.80 -7.79
N VAL A 14 8.45 14.66 -6.93
CA VAL A 14 9.66 15.46 -7.23
C VAL A 14 10.87 14.55 -7.42
N TYR A 15 11.01 13.50 -6.60
CA TYR A 15 12.07 12.50 -6.77
C TYR A 15 12.03 11.85 -8.16
N ILE A 16 10.85 11.40 -8.62
CA ILE A 16 10.69 10.79 -9.95
C ILE A 16 10.98 11.79 -11.06
N LEU A 17 10.52 13.04 -10.93
CA LEU A 17 10.80 14.11 -11.89
C LEU A 17 12.31 14.31 -12.06
N ASN A 18 13.07 14.34 -10.96
CA ASN A 18 14.52 14.51 -11.01
C ASN A 18 15.23 13.29 -11.60
N GLN A 19 14.82 12.07 -11.23
CA GLN A 19 15.42 10.83 -11.73
C GLN A 19 15.22 10.62 -13.23
N LEU A 20 14.11 11.11 -13.78
CA LEU A 20 13.74 10.90 -15.19
C LEU A 20 13.83 12.17 -16.03
N SER A 21 14.62 13.15 -15.57
CA SER A 21 14.88 14.44 -16.25
C SER A 21 13.60 15.13 -16.73
N ALA A 22 12.56 15.11 -15.89
CA ALA A 22 11.22 15.64 -16.16
C ALA A 22 10.58 15.13 -17.47
N SER A 23 10.95 13.94 -17.92
CA SER A 23 10.38 13.36 -19.14
C SER A 23 8.89 13.02 -18.99
N PRO A 24 8.13 12.92 -20.09
CA PRO A 24 6.70 12.56 -20.04
C PRO A 24 6.41 11.21 -19.36
N ARG A 25 7.41 10.33 -19.22
CA ARG A 25 7.27 9.04 -18.53
C ARG A 25 7.09 9.18 -17.01
N CYS A 26 7.40 10.34 -16.43
CA CYS A 26 7.28 10.57 -14.99
C CYS A 26 5.87 10.29 -14.46
N SER A 27 4.84 10.75 -15.18
CA SER A 27 3.43 10.54 -14.78
C SER A 27 3.06 9.06 -14.82
N ILE A 28 3.57 8.31 -15.81
CA ILE A 28 3.34 6.87 -15.95
C ILE A 28 3.97 6.12 -14.78
N VAL A 29 5.23 6.43 -14.44
CA VAL A 29 5.93 5.76 -13.33
C VAL A 29 5.27 6.10 -11.99
N TYR A 30 4.96 7.39 -11.76
CA TYR A 30 4.28 7.82 -10.55
C TYR A 30 2.90 7.15 -10.39
N GLY A 31 2.10 7.13 -11.47
CA GLY A 31 0.80 6.46 -11.47
C GLY A 31 0.89 4.96 -11.20
N LYS A 32 1.87 4.25 -11.80
CA LYS A 32 2.10 2.82 -11.53
C LYS A 32 2.51 2.53 -10.09
N ILE A 33 3.26 3.43 -9.46
CA ILE A 33 3.60 3.28 -8.03
C ILE A 33 2.33 3.49 -7.18
N LEU A 34 1.54 4.51 -7.48
CA LEU A 34 0.30 4.77 -6.74
C LEU A 34 -0.74 3.65 -6.91
N SER A 35 -0.81 2.98 -8.07
CA SER A 35 -1.75 1.87 -8.27
C SER A 35 -1.47 0.69 -7.34
N ILE A 36 -0.23 0.52 -6.85
CA ILE A 36 0.11 -0.49 -5.83
C ILE A 36 -0.73 -0.30 -4.57
N LEU A 37 -1.08 0.93 -4.20
CA LEU A 37 -1.88 1.21 -3.00
C LEU A 37 -3.28 0.59 -3.09
N SER A 38 -3.86 0.49 -4.29
CA SER A 38 -5.15 -0.18 -4.51
C SER A 38 -5.01 -1.69 -4.38
N GLU A 39 -3.99 -2.30 -4.99
CA GLU A 39 -3.73 -3.74 -4.89
C GLU A 39 -3.44 -4.19 -3.45
N LEU A 40 -2.74 -3.36 -2.68
CA LEU A 40 -2.52 -3.60 -1.25
C LEU A 40 -3.81 -3.70 -0.45
N ARG A 41 -4.90 -3.02 -0.86
CA ARG A 41 -6.21 -3.17 -0.21
C ARG A 41 -6.79 -4.57 -0.43
N THR A 42 -6.70 -5.09 -1.65
CA THR A 42 -7.17 -6.43 -1.99
C THR A 42 -6.39 -7.48 -1.20
N LEU A 43 -5.06 -7.39 -1.17
CA LEU A 43 -4.22 -8.32 -0.42
C LEU A 43 -4.47 -8.23 1.09
N GLY A 44 -4.64 -7.01 1.63
CA GLY A 44 -4.99 -6.81 3.04
C GLY A 44 -6.31 -7.49 3.41
N MET A 45 -7.33 -7.36 2.55
CA MET A 45 -8.62 -8.04 2.75
C MET A 45 -8.48 -9.56 2.68
N GLN A 46 -7.71 -10.08 1.71
CA GLN A 46 -7.44 -11.52 1.62
C GLN A 46 -6.73 -12.04 2.87
N ASN A 47 -5.79 -11.27 3.42
CA ASN A 47 -5.13 -11.59 4.69
C ASN A 47 -6.13 -11.65 5.85
N SER A 48 -7.00 -10.64 6.00
CA SER A 48 -8.06 -10.65 7.02
C SER A 48 -8.98 -11.88 6.89
N ASN A 49 -9.38 -12.23 5.67
CA ASN A 49 -10.20 -13.41 5.40
C ASN A 49 -9.48 -14.72 5.78
N MET A 50 -8.16 -14.81 5.59
CA MET A 50 -7.37 -15.95 6.03
C MET A 50 -7.37 -16.07 7.56
N CYS A 51 -7.15 -14.96 8.28
CA CYS A 51 -7.21 -14.94 9.74
C CYS A 51 -8.59 -15.39 10.26
N ILE A 52 -9.68 -14.92 9.65
CA ILE A 52 -11.05 -15.37 9.96
C ILE A 52 -11.21 -16.87 9.69
N SER A 53 -10.70 -17.36 8.55
CA SER A 53 -10.75 -18.79 8.21
C SER A 53 -10.02 -19.67 9.23
N LEU A 54 -8.85 -19.22 9.71
CA LEU A 54 -8.09 -19.92 10.76
C LEU A 54 -8.87 -19.98 12.06
N LYS A 55 -9.50 -18.87 12.48
CA LYS A 55 -10.34 -18.80 13.68
C LYS A 55 -11.52 -19.78 13.58
N LEU A 56 -12.22 -19.80 12.46
CA LEU A 56 -13.34 -20.74 12.21
C LEU A 56 -12.90 -22.22 12.21
N LYS A 57 -11.66 -22.49 11.77
CA LYS A 57 -11.06 -23.84 11.80
C LYS A 57 -10.43 -24.19 13.15
N ASN A 58 -10.64 -23.40 14.19
CA ASN A 58 -10.01 -23.54 15.52
C ASN A 58 -8.47 -23.67 15.45
N ARG A 59 -7.84 -23.01 14.48
CA ARG A 59 -6.38 -22.89 14.41
C ARG A 59 -5.95 -21.67 15.23
N LYS A 60 -4.87 -21.82 16.00
CA LYS A 60 -4.35 -20.75 16.86
C LYS A 60 -3.70 -19.66 16.00
N LEU A 61 -4.24 -18.45 16.04
CA LEU A 61 -3.55 -17.25 15.62
C LEU A 61 -2.83 -16.66 16.86
N PRO A 62 -1.58 -16.17 16.74
CA PRO A 62 -0.92 -15.49 17.86
C PRO A 62 -1.76 -14.31 18.35
N PRO A 63 -1.93 -14.09 19.68
CA PRO A 63 -2.78 -13.02 20.20
C PRO A 63 -2.44 -11.62 19.66
N PHE A 64 -1.15 -11.34 19.47
CA PHE A 64 -0.69 -10.10 18.86
C PHE A 64 -1.26 -9.87 17.44
N LEU A 65 -1.37 -10.93 16.64
CA LEU A 65 -1.93 -10.86 15.28
C LEU A 65 -3.46 -10.89 15.26
N GLU A 66 -4.11 -11.25 16.37
CA GLU A 66 -5.56 -11.10 16.52
C GLU A 66 -5.95 -9.66 16.89
N GLU A 67 -5.05 -8.93 17.54
CA GLU A 67 -5.28 -7.55 18.00
C GLU A 67 -4.99 -6.49 16.92
N ILE A 68 -3.89 -6.64 16.17
CA ILE A 68 -3.42 -5.67 15.17
C ILE A 68 -4.12 -5.81 13.81
#